data_AF-A0A7J4LBL4-F1
#
_entry.id   AF-A0A7J4LBL4-F1
#
_cell.length_a   1.000
_cell.length_b   1.000
_cell.length_c   1.000
_cell.angle_alpha   90.00
_cell.angle_beta   90.00
_cell.angle_gamma   90.00
#
_symmetry.space_group_name_H-M   'P 1'
#
loop_
_entity.id
_entity.type
_entity.pdbx_description
1 polymer ?
#
loop_
_entity_poly.entity_id
_entity_poly.type
_entity_poly.pdbx_seq_one_letter_code
_entity_poly.pdbx_strand_id
1 'polypeptide(L)' 'MVKLQFDSKQYKITLPKAIIEAKGWAKGSELKIILNEKGELILKTT' A
#
# COMPACT_ATOMS: atom_id res chain seq x y z
N MET A 1 5.52 -1.34 12.98
CA MET A 1 4.34 -0.47 13.19
C MET A 1 4.01 0.18 11.85
N VAL A 2 2.81 -0.03 11.31
CA VAL A 2 2.39 0.64 10.07
C VAL A 2 2.08 2.09 10.44
N LYS A 3 2.90 3.02 9.97
CA LYS A 3 2.73 4.46 10.19
C LYS A 3 2.78 5.17 8.84
N LEU A 4 1.97 6.22 8.69
CA LEU A 4 2.11 7.13 7.57
C LEU A 4 3.42 7.90 7.76
N GLN A 5 4.31 7.83 6.78
CA GLN A 5 5.59 8.53 6.78
C GLN A 5 5.52 9.65 5.76
N PHE A 6 6.09 10.80 6.09
CA PHE A 6 6.25 11.90 5.16
C PHE A 6 7.73 12.14 4.93
N ASP A 7 8.18 11.99 3.69
CA ASP A 7 9.58 12.15 3.30
C ASP A 7 9.64 12.55 1.82
N SER A 8 10.64 13.33 1.43
CA SER A 8 10.84 13.76 0.04
C SER A 8 9.59 14.40 -0.60
N LYS A 9 8.82 15.16 0.20
CA LYS A 9 7.53 15.78 -0.18
C LYS A 9 6.43 14.77 -0.57
N GLN A 10 6.56 13.50 -0.17
CA GLN A 10 5.60 12.44 -0.48
C GLN A 10 5.18 11.67 0.78
N TYR A 11 3.90 11.30 0.85
CA TYR A 11 3.39 10.38 1.87
C TYR A 11 3.63 8.93 1.45
N LYS A 12 4.16 8.13 2.37
CA LYS A 12 4.52 6.73 2.16
C LYS A 12 3.91 5.86 3.27
N ILE A 13 3.39 4.69 2.90
CA ILE A 13 2.98 3.65 3.85
C ILE A 13 3.87 2.45 3.63
N THR A 14 4.48 1.96 4.71
CA THR A 14 5.25 0.71 4.66
C THR A 14 4.30 -0.47 4.79
N LEU A 15 4.23 -1.28 3.75
CA LEU A 15 3.51 -2.55 3.79
C LEU A 15 4.38 -3.62 4.48
N PRO A 16 3.85 -4.32 5.50
CA PRO A 16 4.55 -5.44 6.12
C PRO A 16 4.89 -6.54 5.11
N LYS A 17 6.07 -7.14 5.26
CA LYS A 17 6.57 -8.21 4.37
C LYS A 17 5.59 -9.37 4.21
N ALA A 18 4.95 -9.80 5.29
CA ALA A 18 3.94 -10.86 5.27
C ALA A 18 2.73 -10.55 4.35
N ILE A 19 2.33 -9.28 4.22
CA ILE A 19 1.23 -8.89 3.33
C ILE A 19 1.68 -8.96 1.87
N ILE A 20 2.89 -8.46 1.58
CA ILE A 20 3.50 -8.51 0.25
C ILE A 20 3.59 -9.97 -0.23
N GLU A 21 4.10 -10.86 0.61
CA GLU A 21 4.25 -12.29 0.30
C GLU A 21 2.88 -12.98 0.12
N ALA A 22 1.92 -12.75 1.02
CA ALA A 22 0.58 -13.34 0.92
C ALA A 22 -0.19 -12.86 -0.32
N LYS A 23 0.13 -11.66 -0.84
CA LYS A 23 -0.47 -11.11 -2.06
C LYS A 23 0.34 -11.37 -3.33
N GLY A 24 1.52 -11.98 -3.22
CA GLY A 24 2.42 -12.23 -4.35
C GLY A 24 2.94 -10.95 -5.01
N TRP A 25 3.00 -9.83 -4.28
CA TRP A 25 3.50 -8.56 -4.82
C TRP A 25 5.02 -8.52 -4.80
N ALA A 26 5.61 -7.84 -5.77
CA ALA A 26 7.04 -7.63 -5.88
C ALA A 26 7.36 -6.14 -6.02
N LYS A 27 8.65 -5.79 -5.90
CA LYS A 27 9.11 -4.44 -6.21
C LYS A 27 8.80 -4.14 -7.68
N GLY A 28 8.09 -3.05 -7.93
CA GLY A 28 7.65 -2.66 -9.27
C GLY A 28 6.27 -3.20 -9.67
N SER A 29 5.60 -3.98 -8.82
CA SER A 29 4.20 -4.34 -9.06
C SER A 29 3.31 -3.10 -9.10
N GLU A 30 2.51 -2.98 -10.15
CA GLU A 30 1.49 -1.95 -10.25
C GLU A 30 0.30 -2.30 -9.37
N LEU A 31 -0.12 -1.35 -8.55
CA LEU A 31 -1.24 -1.50 -7.63
C LEU A 31 -2.27 -0.40 -7.89
N LYS A 32 -3.53 -0.79 -8.01
CA LYS A 32 -4.66 0.12 -8.02
C LYS A 32 -5.07 0.43 -6.57
N ILE A 33 -5.12 1.72 -6.24
CA ILE A 33 -5.55 2.21 -4.93
C ILE A 33 -6.97 2.77 -5.08
N ILE A 34 -7.89 2.31 -4.22
CA ILE A 34 -9.29 2.75 -4.21
C ILE A 34 -9.63 3.21 -2.80
N LEU A 35 -10.23 4.40 -2.67
CA LEU A 35 -10.84 4.84 -1.42
C LEU A 35 -12.30 4.39 -1.42
N ASN A 36 -12.72 3.62 -0.40
CA ASN A 36 -14.11 3.22 -0.27
C ASN A 36 -14.93 4.26 0.53
N GLU A 37 -16.25 4.06 0.59
CA GLU A 37 -17.18 4.96 1.28
C GLU A 37 -16.96 5.02 2.81
N LYS A 38 -16.25 4.04 3.38
CA LYS A 38 -15.86 4.00 4.79
C LYS A 38 -14.55 4.74 5.08
N GLY A 39 -13.91 5.30 4.05
CA GLY A 39 -12.62 5.98 4.16
C GLY A 39 -11.42 5.03 4.22
N GLU A 40 -11.58 3.76 3.85
CA GLU A 40 -10.51 2.76 3.81
C GLU A 40 -9.81 2.77 2.45
N LEU A 41 -8.47 2.67 2.47
CA LEU A 41 -7.66 2.48 1.27
C LEU A 41 -7.59 0.98 0.92
N ILE A 42 -8.17 0.61 -0.21
CA ILE A 42 -8.16 -0.74 -0.75
C ILE A 42 -7.09 -0.83 -1.85
N LEU A 43 -6.10 -1.69 -1.65
CA LEU A 43 -5.05 -1.99 -2.63
C LEU A 43 -5.43 -3.25 -3.42
N LYS A 44 -5.47 -3.14 -4.75
CA LYS A 44 -5.71 -4.25 -5.68
C LYS A 44 -4.59 -4.31 -6.72
N THR A 45 -4.34 -5.49 -7.27
CA THR A 45 -3.53 -5.59 -8.49
C THR A 45 -4.32 -5.04 -9.66
N THR A 46 -3.61 -4.43 -10.62
CA THR A 46 -4.19 -4.02 -11.90
C THR A 46 -4.63 -5.25 -12.70
#